data_AF-A0AA35SWA5-F1
#
_entry.id   AF-A0AA35SWA5-F1
#
_cell.length_a   1.000
_cell.length_b   1.000
_cell.length_c   1.000
_cell.angle_alpha   90.00
_cell.angle_beta   90.00
_cell.angle_gamma   90.00
#
_symmetry.space_group_name_H-M   'P 1'
#
loop_
_entity.id
_entity.type
_entity.pdbx_description
1 polymer ?
#
loop_
_entity_poly.entity_id
_entity_poly.type
_entity_poly.pdbx_seq_one_letter_code
_entity_poly.pdbx_strand_id
1 'polypeptide(L)'
;VIHPAQVPVVQEAFSPSEERVGGPLVSFLPSTHSGQGAFVYEGHMTDRYYCRPRTLLVSMATSLTNLQTSNSYHILCAEKR
;
A
#
# COMPACT_ATOMS: atom_id res chain seq x y z
N VAL A 1 20.70 -0.94 3.09
CA VAL A 1 21.26 -0.76 4.45
C VAL A 1 22.62 -1.43 4.51
N ILE A 2 23.56 -0.85 5.27
CA ILE A 2 24.94 -1.39 5.42
C ILE A 2 25.17 -2.00 6.81
N HIS A 3 24.20 -1.88 7.73
CA HIS A 3 24.24 -2.45 9.06
C HIS A 3 22.87 -3.04 9.46
N PRO A 4 22.80 -4.21 10.11
CA PRO A 4 21.54 -4.87 10.48
C PRO A 4 20.61 -3.99 11.33
N ALA A 5 21.16 -3.19 12.26
CA ALA A 5 20.36 -2.28 13.08
C ALA A 5 19.66 -1.16 12.28
N GLN A 6 20.08 -0.90 11.04
CA GLN A 6 19.40 0.08 10.18
C GLN A 6 18.16 -0.49 9.49
N VAL A 7 18.03 -1.83 9.43
CA VAL A 7 16.89 -2.50 8.79
C VAL A 7 15.55 -2.02 9.35
N PRO A 8 15.29 -2.07 10.67
CA PRO A 8 13.99 -1.64 11.22
C PRO A 8 13.72 -0.14 10.98
N VAL A 9 14.74 0.70 11.13
CA VAL A 9 14.61 2.16 10.93
C VAL A 9 14.24 2.49 9.48
N VAL A 10 14.87 1.83 8.52
CA VAL A 10 14.57 2.02 7.09
C VAL A 10 13.24 1.40 6.72
N GLN A 11 12.89 0.23 7.27
CA GLN A 11 11.59 -0.39 7.01
C GLN A 11 10.45 0.50 7.51
N GLU A 12 10.56 1.10 8.69
CA GLU A 12 9.57 2.03 9.22
C GLU A 12 9.46 3.29 8.36
N ALA A 13 10.59 3.93 8.02
CA ALA A 13 10.60 5.19 7.26
C ALA A 13 10.05 5.05 5.82
N PHE A 14 10.20 3.88 5.20
CA PHE A 14 9.77 3.63 3.83
C PHE A 14 8.47 2.80 3.74
N SER A 15 7.89 2.42 4.87
CA SER A 15 6.56 1.79 4.88
C SER A 15 5.49 2.85 4.61
N PRO A 16 4.52 2.58 3.72
CA PRO A 16 3.43 3.51 3.47
C PRO A 16 2.52 3.60 4.72
N SER A 17 2.13 4.83 5.10
CA SER A 17 1.15 5.03 6.18
C SER A 17 -0.26 4.60 5.75
N GLU A 18 -1.09 4.19 6.70
CA GLU A 18 -2.47 3.72 6.43
C GLU A 18 -3.30 4.76 5.66
N GLU A 19 -3.16 6.05 6.01
CA GLU A 19 -3.78 7.19 5.32
C GLU A 19 -3.40 7.25 3.82
N ARG A 20 -2.13 6.97 3.50
CA ARG A 20 -1.63 6.95 2.13
C ARG A 20 -2.10 5.74 1.33
N VAL A 21 -2.49 4.64 2.00
CA VAL A 21 -3.01 3.43 1.35
C VAL A 21 -4.52 3.52 1.13
N GLY A 22 -5.29 4.06 2.10
CA GLY A 22 -6.76 3.99 2.12
C GLY A 22 -7.58 4.99 1.28
N GLY A 23 -6.99 6.13 0.88
CA GLY A 23 -7.67 7.16 0.06
C GLY A 23 -8.02 6.82 -1.43
N PRO A 24 -7.98 7.78 -2.39
CA PRO A 24 -8.89 7.97 -3.54
C PRO A 24 -9.13 6.84 -4.55
N LEU A 25 -8.46 5.70 -4.42
CA LEU A 25 -8.59 4.56 -5.31
C LEU A 25 -9.99 3.93 -5.29
N VAL A 26 -10.65 3.92 -4.12
CA VAL A 26 -12.01 3.38 -3.98
C VAL A 26 -13.01 4.20 -4.80
N SER A 27 -12.82 5.52 -4.86
CA SER A 27 -13.63 6.47 -5.63
C SER A 27 -13.27 6.54 -7.12
N PHE A 28 -12.08 6.08 -7.52
CA PHE A 28 -11.65 6.08 -8.93
C PHE A 28 -12.26 4.93 -9.75
N LEU A 29 -12.47 3.76 -9.14
CA LEU A 29 -13.04 2.59 -9.82
C LEU A 29 -14.43 2.88 -10.42
N PRO A 30 -15.38 3.52 -9.71
CA PRO A 30 -16.67 3.91 -10.27
C PRO A 30 -16.57 4.93 -11.41
N SER A 31 -15.71 5.96 -11.28
CA SER A 31 -15.58 7.02 -12.30
C SER A 31 -14.96 6.53 -13.62
N THR A 32 -14.09 5.51 -13.54
CA THR A 32 -13.49 4.91 -14.73
C THR A 32 -14.53 4.14 -15.53
N HIS A 33 -15.49 3.49 -14.85
CA HIS A 33 -16.59 2.75 -15.49
C HIS A 33 -17.61 3.68 -16.17
N SER A 34 -17.76 4.92 -15.68
CA SER A 34 -18.60 5.95 -16.32
C SER A 34 -17.90 6.73 -17.44
N GLY A 35 -16.67 6.36 -17.81
CA GLY A 35 -15.90 7.05 -18.86
C GLY A 35 -15.37 8.44 -18.45
N GLN A 36 -15.38 8.77 -17.17
CA GLN A 36 -14.89 10.05 -16.65
C GLN A 36 -13.39 9.94 -16.34
N GLY A 37 -12.58 10.77 -17.01
CA GLY A 37 -11.13 10.80 -16.82
C GLY A 37 -10.65 11.49 -15.53
N ALA A 38 -11.54 12.21 -14.85
CA ALA A 38 -11.31 12.89 -13.59
C ALA A 38 -12.55 12.77 -12.68
N PHE A 39 -12.33 12.78 -11.37
CA PHE A 39 -13.37 12.69 -10.34
C PHE A 39 -12.99 13.55 -9.14
N VAL A 40 -13.94 13.83 -8.24
CA VAL A 40 -13.68 14.62 -7.03
C VAL A 40 -13.48 13.68 -5.84
N TYR A 41 -12.40 13.88 -5.10
CA TYR A 41 -12.11 13.20 -3.84
C TYR A 41 -11.67 14.24 -2.81
N GLU A 42 -12.29 14.23 -1.62
CA GLU A 42 -12.04 15.21 -0.54
C GLU A 42 -12.11 16.68 -1.01
N GLY A 43 -13.02 16.99 -1.95
CA GLY A 43 -13.16 18.35 -2.51
C GLY A 43 -12.09 18.74 -3.54
N HIS A 44 -11.17 17.83 -3.87
CA HIS A 44 -10.13 18.04 -4.87
C HIS A 44 -10.37 17.24 -6.15
N MET A 45 -10.10 17.87 -7.30
CA MET A 45 -10.12 17.18 -8.58
C MET A 45 -8.95 16.20 -8.66
N THR A 46 -9.27 14.94 -8.84
CA THR A 46 -8.35 13.81 -8.91
C THR A 46 -8.44 13.19 -10.29
N ASP A 47 -7.29 12.87 -10.89
CA ASP A 47 -7.21 12.28 -12.21
C ASP A 47 -6.35 11.00 -12.21
N ARG A 48 -6.16 10.44 -13.41
CA ARG A 48 -5.31 9.25 -13.61
C ARG A 48 -3.87 9.44 -13.12
N TYR A 49 -3.29 10.64 -13.24
CA TYR A 49 -1.92 10.91 -12.78
C TYR A 49 -1.81 10.85 -11.26
N TYR A 50 -2.88 11.23 -10.55
CA TYR A 50 -2.95 11.09 -9.10
C TYR A 50 -3.22 9.64 -8.66
N CYS A 51 -3.99 8.87 -9.43
CA CYS A 51 -4.32 7.48 -9.08
C CYS A 51 -3.17 6.49 -9.31
N ARG A 52 -2.35 6.67 -10.35
CA ARG A 52 -1.31 5.69 -10.74
C ARG A 52 -0.21 5.49 -9.68
N PRO A 53 0.35 6.54 -9.04
CA PRO A 53 1.27 6.34 -7.91
C PRO A 53 0.60 5.65 -6.73
N ARG A 54 -0.71 5.84 -6.55
CA ARG A 54 -1.46 5.30 -5.43
C ARG A 54 -1.73 3.80 -5.57
N THR A 55 -2.01 3.30 -6.78
CA THR A 55 -2.15 1.85 -7.01
C THR A 55 -0.85 1.11 -6.67
N LEU A 56 0.30 1.73 -6.98
CA LEU A 56 1.61 1.21 -6.60
C LEU A 56 1.76 1.13 -5.07
N LEU A 57 1.35 2.17 -4.34
CA LEU A 57 1.38 2.17 -2.87
C LEU A 57 0.52 1.04 -2.27
N VAL A 58 -0.68 0.81 -2.80
CA VAL A 58 -1.55 -0.29 -2.36
C VAL A 58 -0.93 -1.66 -2.66
N SER A 59 -0.35 -1.83 -3.84
CA SER A 59 0.37 -3.06 -4.21
C SER A 59 1.55 -3.34 -3.28
N MET A 60 2.33 -2.30 -2.95
CA MET A 60 3.42 -2.38 -1.98
C MET A 60 2.92 -2.76 -0.59
N ALA A 61 1.88 -2.09 -0.09
CA ALA A 61 1.28 -2.40 1.21
C ALA A 61 0.76 -3.85 1.28
N THR A 62 0.10 -4.33 0.22
CA THR A 62 -0.39 -5.71 0.12
C THR A 62 0.75 -6.72 0.11
N SER A 63 1.86 -6.39 -0.54
CA SER A 63 3.04 -7.26 -0.57
C SER A 63 3.73 -7.32 0.81
N LEU A 64 3.78 -6.19 1.53
CA LEU A 64 4.33 -6.14 2.89
C LEU A 64 3.48 -6.96 3.89
N THR A 65 2.15 -6.85 3.83
CA THR A 65 1.26 -7.64 4.70
C THR A 65 1.36 -9.13 4.40
N ASN A 66 1.48 -9.53 3.12
CA ASN A 66 1.69 -10.91 2.72
C ASN A 66 3.03 -11.49 3.21
N LEU A 67 4.09 -10.68 3.21
CA LEU A 67 5.40 -11.09 3.76
C LEU A 67 5.36 -11.26 5.29
N GLN A 68 4.63 -10.38 5.99
CA GLN A 68 4.44 -10.48 7.44
C GLN A 68 3.63 -11.71 7.84
N THR A 69 2.57 -12.01 7.09
CA THR A 69 1.76 -13.23 7.31
C THR A 69 2.57 -14.48 6.99
N SER A 70 3.29 -14.52 5.86
CA SER A 70 4.17 -15.64 5.51
C SER A 70 5.24 -15.93 6.58
N ASN A 71 5.88 -14.88 7.12
CA ASN A 71 6.84 -15.03 8.22
C ASN A 71 6.18 -15.51 9.52
N SER A 72 4.96 -15.06 9.83
CA SER A 72 4.22 -15.58 10.99
C SER A 72 3.87 -17.06 10.84
N TYR A 73 3.47 -17.51 9.64
CA TYR A 73 3.22 -18.93 9.38
C TYR A 73 4.51 -19.77 9.44
N HIS A 74 5.64 -19.23 9.01
CA HIS A 74 6.94 -19.92 9.12
C HIS A 74 7.40 -20.08 10.58
N ILE A 75 7.16 -19.09 11.44
CA ILE A 75 7.49 -19.16 12.87
C ILE A 75 6.56 -20.15 13.59
N LEU A 76 5.25 -20.11 13.31
CA LEU A 76 4.27 -21.05 13.89
C LEU A 76 4.51 -22.51 13.48
N CYS A 77 5.06 -22.75 12.29
CA CYS A 77 5.46 -24.10 11.83
C CYS A 77 6.78 -24.58 12.44
N ALA A 78 7.68 -23.67 12.84
CA ALA A 78 8.95 -24.01 13.48
C ALA A 78 8.80 -24.34 14.97
N GLU A 79 7.80 -23.76 15.64
CA GLU A 79 7.55 -23.93 17.09
C GLU A 79 6.75 -25.20 17.43
N LYS A 80 6.19 -25.91 16.43
CA LYS A 80 5.46 -27.18 16.60
C LYS A 80 6.29 -28.45 16.30
N ARG A 81 7.62 -28.38 16.39
CA ARG A 81 8.51 -29.55 16.24
C ARG A 81 9.30 -29.84 17.50
#